data_AF-A0A2A8SHD1-F1
#
_entry.id   AF-A0A2A8SHD1-F1
#
_cell.length_a   1.000
_cell.length_b   1.000
_cell.length_c   1.000
_cell.angle_alpha   90.00
_cell.angle_beta   90.00
_cell.angle_gamma   90.00
#
_symmetry.space_group_name_H-M   'P 1'
#
loop_
_entity.id
_entity.type
_entity.pdbx_description
1 polymer ?
#
loop_
_entity_poly.entity_id
_entity_poly.type
_entity_poly.pdbx_seq_one_letter_code
_entity_poly.pdbx_strand_id
1 'polypeptide(L)' 'MDIKTRTIITLVGSFLLFTFGTFRIIIESLSSTSLFVAYIFAITGFIGIIANSSKLRKIR' A
#
# COMPACT_ATOMS: atom_id res chain seq x y z
N MET A 1 -9.87 -20.59 4.95
CA MET A 1 -9.96 -19.14 4.66
C MET A 1 -10.19 -18.98 3.17
N ASP A 2 -11.25 -18.29 2.77
CA ASP A 2 -11.58 -18.15 1.34
C ASP A 2 -10.53 -17.31 0.60
N ILE A 3 -10.22 -17.68 -0.65
CA ILE A 3 -9.21 -17.00 -1.48
C ILE A 3 -9.59 -15.53 -1.72
N LYS A 4 -10.89 -15.24 -1.76
CA LYS A 4 -11.43 -13.89 -1.90
C LYS A 4 -11.16 -13.07 -0.64
N THR A 5 -11.42 -13.63 0.53
CA THR A 5 -11.15 -12.98 1.83
C THR A 5 -9.66 -12.73 2.03
N ARG A 6 -8.80 -13.68 1.65
CA ARG A 6 -7.34 -13.50 1.69
C ARG A 6 -6.90 -12.33 0.79
N THR A 7 -7.45 -12.24 -0.41
CA THR A 7 -7.11 -11.15 -1.36
C THR A 7 -7.55 -9.79 -0.84
N ILE A 8 -8.73 -9.71 -0.22
CA ILE A 8 -9.24 -8.46 0.39
C ILE A 8 -8.36 -8.02 1.57
N ILE A 9 -7.98 -8.93 2.47
CA ILE A 9 -7.08 -8.60 3.59
C ILE A 9 -5.72 -8.09 3.08
N THR A 10 -5.19 -8.72 2.03
CA THR A 10 -3.92 -8.31 1.41
C THR A 10 -4.03 -6.94 0.75
N LEU A 11 -5.19 -6.63 0.13
CA LEU A 11 -5.49 -5.33 -0.45
C LEU A 11 -5.56 -4.24 0.62
N VAL A 12 -6.26 -4.51 1.73
CA VAL A 12 -6.38 -3.58 2.87
C VAL A 12 -5.01 -3.32 3.49
N GLY A 13 -4.18 -4.37 3.68
CA GLY A 13 -2.81 -4.21 4.18
C GLY A 13 -1.95 -3.33 3.25
N SER A 14 -2.00 -3.58 1.94
CA SER A 14 -1.27 -2.76 0.94
C SER A 14 -1.76 -1.31 0.93
N PHE A 15 -3.06 -1.09 1.13
CA PHE A 15 -3.67 0.23 1.20
C PHE A 15 -3.27 1.01 2.46
N LEU A 16 -3.20 0.33 3.60
CA LEU A 16 -2.71 0.93 4.85
C LEU A 16 -1.22 1.31 4.74
N LEU A 17 -0.38 0.47 4.13
CA LEU A 17 1.02 0.78 3.86
C LEU A 17 1.19 1.98 2.94
N PHE A 18 0.38 2.03 1.88
CA PHE A 18 0.34 3.18 0.97
C PHE A 18 -0.04 4.47 1.69
N THR A 19 -1.11 4.43 2.48
CA THR A 19 -1.63 5.60 3.21
C THR A 19 -0.64 6.08 4.26
N PHE A 20 0.04 5.17 4.96
CA PHE A 20 1.06 5.53 5.94
C PHE A 20 2.30 6.15 5.28
N GLY A 21 2.74 5.60 4.14
CA GLY A 21 3.84 6.15 3.35
C GLY A 21 3.54 7.56 2.82
N THR A 22 2.34 7.78 2.27
CA THR A 22 1.93 9.10 1.77
C THR A 22 1.70 10.10 2.90
N PHE A 23 1.13 9.68 4.02
CA PHE A 23 0.96 10.53 5.21
C PHE A 23 2.30 10.99 5.77
N ARG A 24 3.30 10.10 5.84
CA ARG A 24 4.69 10.43 6.18
C ARG A 24 5.29 11.46 5.22
N ILE A 25 5.11 11.30 3.90
CA ILE A 25 5.62 12.24 2.89
C ILE A 25 4.98 13.63 3.06
N ILE A 26 3.67 13.69 3.27
CA ILE A 26 2.91 14.95 3.32
C ILE A 26 3.17 15.72 4.63
N ILE A 27 3.25 15.02 5.76
CA ILE A 27 3.35 15.66 7.08
C ILE A 27 4.79 15.88 7.52
N GLU A 28 5.71 14.97 7.16
CA GLU A 28 7.07 14.95 7.68
C GLU A 28 8.11 15.49 6.69
N SER A 29 7.67 16.23 5.66
CA SER A 29 8.52 16.95 4.69
C SER A 29 9.57 17.88 5.33
N LEU A 30 9.58 18.04 6.66
CA LEU A 30 10.35 19.03 7.40
C LEU A 30 11.48 18.45 8.28
N SER A 31 11.60 17.13 8.41
CA SER A 31 12.62 16.51 9.26
C SER A 31 13.51 15.58 8.46
N SER A 32 14.82 15.76 8.57
CA SER A 32 15.93 15.06 7.88
C SER A 32 15.97 13.53 8.04
N THR A 33 14.92 12.91 8.58
CA THR A 33 14.72 11.48 8.66
C THR A 33 14.20 10.95 7.32
N SER A 34 14.97 10.03 6.74
CA SER A 34 14.83 9.38 5.44
C SER A 34 13.42 9.36 4.80
N LEU A 35 13.06 10.44 4.09
CA LEU A 35 11.96 10.50 3.12
C LEU A 35 12.00 9.35 2.10
N PHE A 36 13.19 8.79 1.86
CA PHE A 36 13.43 7.64 0.99
C PHE A 36 12.61 6.40 1.38
N VAL A 37 12.48 6.11 2.68
CA VAL A 37 11.70 4.96 3.17
C VAL A 37 10.21 5.19 2.96
N ALA A 38 9.75 6.43 3.13
CA ALA A 38 8.36 6.79 2.88
C ALA A 38 7.99 6.66 1.39
N TYR A 39 8.89 7.02 0.48
CA TYR A 39 8.74 6.76 -0.95
C TYR A 39 8.70 5.27 -1.29
N ILE A 40 9.58 4.46 -0.70
CA ILE A 40 9.55 3.00 -0.91
C ILE A 40 8.21 2.43 -0.43
N PHE A 41 7.71 2.83 0.74
CA PHE A 41 6.41 2.40 1.26
C PHE A 41 5.24 2.83 0.36
N ALA A 42 5.26 4.06 -0.14
CA ALA A 42 4.24 4.55 -1.05
C ALA A 42 4.27 3.80 -2.39
N ILE A 43 5.44 3.62 -3.01
CA ILE A 43 5.55 2.93 -4.30
C ILE A 43 5.17 1.46 -4.18
N THR A 44 5.70 0.76 -3.18
CA THR A 44 5.39 -0.67 -2.96
C THR A 44 3.94 -0.88 -2.55
N GLY A 45 3.38 -0.02 -1.70
CA GLY A 45 1.96 -0.02 -1.35
C GLY A 45 1.06 0.17 -2.57
N PHE A 46 1.40 1.09 -3.46
CA PHE A 46 0.65 1.35 -4.70
C PHE A 46 0.68 0.15 -5.67
N ILE A 47 1.86 -0.44 -5.87
CA ILE A 47 2.01 -1.66 -6.68
C ILE A 47 1.17 -2.80 -6.07
N GLY A 48 1.20 -2.96 -4.75
CA GLY A 48 0.39 -3.93 -4.02
C GLY A 48 -1.12 -3.73 -4.23
N ILE A 49 -1.60 -2.48 -4.22
CA ILE A 49 -3.01 -2.16 -4.50
C ILE A 49 -3.37 -2.55 -5.94
N ILE A 50 -2.57 -2.18 -6.94
CA ILE A 50 -2.87 -2.47 -8.35
C ILE A 50 -2.86 -3.98 -8.61
N ALA A 51 -1.82 -4.68 -8.14
CA ALA A 51 -1.67 -6.12 -8.35
C ALA A 51 -2.81 -6.91 -7.68
N ASN A 52 -3.13 -6.59 -6.42
CA ASN A 52 -4.22 -7.26 -5.71
C ASN A 52 -5.60 -6.87 -6.26
N SER A 53 -5.80 -5.63 -6.72
CA SER A 53 -7.05 -5.21 -7.38
C SER A 53 -7.26 -5.95 -8.70
N SER A 54 -6.22 -6.07 -9.53
CA SER A 54 -6.29 -6.83 -10.78
C SER A 54 -6.56 -8.31 -10.54
N LYS A 55 -5.99 -8.88 -9.47
CA LYS A 55 -6.21 -10.27 -9.09
C LYS A 55 -7.64 -10.49 -8.57
N LEU A 56 -8.16 -9.57 -7.74
CA LEU A 56 -9.54 -9.59 -7.26
C LEU A 56 -10.54 -9.48 -8.42
N ARG A 57 -10.25 -8.65 -9.43
CA ARG A 57 -11.08 -8.49 -10.63
C ARG A 57 -11.08 -9.73 -11.54
N LYS A 58 -10.04 -10.56 -11.48
CA LYS A 58 -9.97 -11.86 -12.20
C LYS A 58 -10.66 -13.00 -11.45
N ILE A 59 -10.76 -12.89 -10.12
CA ILE A 59 -11.40 -13.89 -9.23
C ILE A 59 -12.93 -13.65 -9.14
N ARG A 60 -13.39 -12.43 -9.42
CA ARG A 60 -14.81 -12.08 -9.55
C ARG A 60 -15.30 -12.31 -10.96
#